data_AF-A0AAN6RZZ5-F1
#
_entry.id   AF-A0AAN6RZZ5-F1
#
_cell.length_a   1.000
_cell.length_b   1.000
_cell.length_c   1.000
_cell.angle_alpha   90.00
_cell.angle_beta   90.00
_cell.angle_gamma   90.00
#
_symmetry.space_group_name_H-M   'P 1'
#
loop_
_entity.id
_entity.type
_entity.pdbx_description
1 polymer ?
#
loop_
_entity_poly.entity_id
_entity_poly.type
_entity_poly.pdbx_seq_one_letter_code
_entity_poly.pdbx_strand_id
1 'polypeptide(L)'
;GEKPIEGIVRECEEEICLDPEYTRSNIRSCGINSFQLTVTDRLEPGCQHQVQYLYEIELRQDVVPQIGDGEVGQLNLLSLEELQKAMRNGEVKLTCNMTYIAFLIRHGYINAENELDLVEICSRLHRR
;
A
#
# COMPACT_ATOMS: atom_id res chain seq x y z
N GLY A 1 -4.99 -17.82 -12.86
CA GLY A 1 -4.34 -16.53 -12.60
C GLY A 1 -3.10 -16.78 -11.77
N GLU A 2 -2.13 -15.87 -11.83
CA GLU A 2 -0.99 -15.81 -10.90
C GLU A 2 -1.49 -15.73 -9.45
N LYS A 3 -0.78 -16.35 -8.49
CA LYS A 3 -1.13 -16.21 -7.06
C LYS A 3 -0.65 -14.82 -6.59
N PRO A 4 -1.38 -14.12 -5.71
CA PRO A 4 -0.99 -12.78 -5.26
C PRO A 4 0.44 -12.68 -4.70
N ILE A 5 0.93 -13.74 -4.03
CA ILE A 5 2.30 -13.79 -3.50
C ILE A 5 3.37 -13.86 -4.61
N GLU A 6 3.08 -14.54 -5.73
CA GLU A 6 4.02 -14.63 -6.85
C GLU A 6 4.10 -13.27 -7.56
N GLY A 7 2.96 -12.61 -7.70
CA GLY A 7 2.88 -11.24 -8.24
C GLY A 7 3.72 -10.27 -7.41
N ILE A 8 3.46 -10.13 -6.10
CA ILE A 8 4.21 -9.14 -5.29
C ILE A 8 5.71 -9.43 -5.23
N VAL A 9 6.13 -10.71 -5.25
CA VAL A 9 7.56 -11.06 -5.30
C VAL A 9 8.19 -10.62 -6.62
N ARG A 10 7.50 -10.85 -7.75
CA ARG A 10 7.95 -10.39 -9.07
C ARG A 10 7.98 -8.86 -9.17
N GLU A 11 6.92 -8.16 -8.74
CA GLU A 11 6.88 -6.69 -8.77
C GLU A 11 8.01 -6.09 -7.89
N CYS A 12 8.30 -6.68 -6.72
CA CYS A 12 9.44 -6.24 -5.90
C CYS A 12 10.81 -6.43 -6.59
N GLU A 13 10.97 -7.49 -7.38
CA GLU A 13 12.17 -7.71 -8.19
C GLU A 13 12.26 -6.70 -9.34
N GLU A 14 11.17 -6.52 -10.09
CA GLU A 14 11.10 -5.69 -11.30
C GLU A 14 11.17 -4.19 -10.99
N GLU A 15 10.36 -3.69 -10.05
CA GLU A 15 10.23 -2.25 -9.79
C GLU A 15 11.34 -1.69 -8.90
N ILE A 16 11.75 -2.46 -7.87
CA ILE A 16 12.62 -1.98 -6.79
C ILE A 16 13.86 -2.85 -6.51
N CYS A 17 14.19 -3.78 -7.43
CA CYS A 17 15.38 -4.62 -7.40
C CYS A 17 15.58 -5.36 -6.07
N LEU A 18 14.50 -5.74 -5.39
CA LEU A 18 14.60 -6.58 -4.20
C LEU A 18 14.80 -8.04 -4.59
N ASP A 19 15.76 -8.70 -3.94
CA ASP A 19 16.03 -10.11 -4.17
C ASP A 19 14.75 -10.96 -3.93
N PRO A 20 14.34 -11.83 -4.87
CA PRO A 20 13.11 -12.60 -4.75
C PRO A 20 13.09 -13.58 -3.57
N GLU A 21 14.25 -14.18 -3.24
CA GLU A 21 14.37 -15.14 -2.14
C GLU A 21 14.29 -14.43 -0.78
N TYR A 22 14.95 -13.27 -0.66
CA TYR A 22 14.82 -12.37 0.47
C TYR A 22 13.38 -11.93 0.65
N THR A 23 12.74 -11.44 -0.42
CA THR A 23 11.36 -10.96 -0.38
C THR A 23 10.43 -12.07 0.09
N ARG A 24 10.50 -13.25 -0.54
CA ARG A 24 9.64 -14.40 -0.18
C ARG A 24 9.83 -14.86 1.27
N SER A 25 11.05 -14.77 1.79
CA SER A 25 11.37 -15.22 3.15
C SER A 25 10.93 -14.25 4.25
N ASN A 26 10.79 -12.96 3.93
CA ASN A 26 10.56 -11.90 4.92
C ASN A 26 9.21 -11.20 4.78
N ILE A 27 8.55 -11.29 3.62
CA ILE A 27 7.24 -10.68 3.39
C ILE A 27 6.14 -11.40 4.15
N ARG A 28 5.17 -10.66 4.66
CA ARG A 28 4.02 -11.18 5.41
C ARG A 28 2.74 -10.69 4.78
N SER A 29 1.75 -11.57 4.66
CA SER A 29 0.39 -11.17 4.27
C SER A 29 -0.31 -10.50 5.44
N CYS A 30 -0.95 -9.36 5.17
CA CYS A 30 -1.54 -8.48 6.18
C CYS A 30 -3.06 -8.30 6.01
N GLY A 31 -3.68 -9.13 5.18
CA GLY A 31 -5.10 -9.09 4.89
C GLY A 31 -5.40 -8.54 3.49
N ILE A 32 -6.63 -8.05 3.33
CA ILE A 32 -7.12 -7.52 2.05
C ILE A 32 -7.88 -6.23 2.29
N ASN A 33 -7.85 -5.34 1.30
CA ASN A 33 -8.79 -4.24 1.19
C ASN A 33 -9.72 -4.50 0.00
N SER A 34 -11.00 -4.15 0.13
CA SER A 34 -11.94 -4.06 -0.98
C SER A 34 -12.74 -2.77 -0.91
N PHE A 35 -12.65 -1.96 -1.95
CA PHE A 35 -13.27 -0.65 -2.02
C PHE A 35 -13.67 -0.30 -3.45
N GLN A 36 -14.52 0.73 -3.57
CA GLN A 36 -14.93 1.28 -4.85
C GLN A 36 -14.58 2.77 -4.88
N LEU A 37 -13.89 3.19 -5.94
CA LEU A 37 -13.69 4.60 -6.26
C LEU A 37 -14.68 5.03 -7.34
N THR A 38 -15.25 6.22 -7.20
CA THR A 38 -16.12 6.85 -8.21
C THR A 38 -15.36 7.73 -9.19
N VAL A 39 -14.04 7.60 -9.19
CA VAL A 39 -13.12 8.31 -10.06
C VAL A 39 -12.07 7.35 -10.60
N THR A 40 -11.46 7.69 -11.73
CA THR A 40 -10.29 7.00 -12.28
C THR A 40 -9.01 7.47 -11.60
N ASP A 41 -7.88 6.84 -11.91
CA ASP A 41 -6.55 7.31 -11.48
C ASP A 41 -6.19 8.69 -12.03
N ARG A 42 -6.92 9.17 -13.05
CA ARG A 42 -6.80 10.54 -13.60
C ARG A 42 -7.78 11.54 -12.97
N LEU A 43 -8.47 11.14 -11.89
CA LEU A 43 -9.48 11.94 -11.18
C LEU A 43 -10.71 12.31 -12.03
N GLU A 44 -10.96 11.58 -13.10
CA GLU A 44 -12.14 11.74 -13.93
C GLU A 44 -13.30 10.87 -13.39
N PRO A 45 -14.57 11.26 -13.59
CA PRO A 45 -15.70 10.43 -13.18
C PRO A 45 -15.58 9.00 -13.75
N GLY A 46 -15.72 8.01 -12.88
CA GLY A 46 -15.54 6.60 -13.24
C GLY A 46 -16.04 5.67 -12.16
N CYS A 47 -15.85 4.37 -12.33
CA CYS A 47 -16.13 3.39 -11.28
C CYS A 47 -15.04 2.32 -11.29
N GLN A 48 -14.19 2.33 -10.28
CA GLN A 48 -13.12 1.36 -10.12
C GLN A 48 -13.38 0.54 -8.86
N HIS A 49 -13.68 -0.75 -9.04
CA HIS A 49 -13.69 -1.71 -7.95
C HIS A 49 -12.28 -2.27 -7.79
N GLN A 50 -11.75 -2.21 -6.57
CA GLN A 50 -10.41 -2.68 -6.27
C GLN A 50 -10.47 -3.74 -5.17
N VAL A 51 -9.68 -4.80 -5.34
CA VAL A 51 -9.34 -5.75 -4.29
C VAL A 51 -7.82 -5.78 -4.22
N GLN A 52 -7.27 -5.38 -3.09
CA GLN A 52 -5.83 -5.34 -2.85
C GLN A 52 -5.47 -6.39 -1.82
N TYR A 53 -4.56 -7.30 -2.18
CA TYR A 53 -3.91 -8.18 -1.23
C TYR A 53 -2.75 -7.42 -0.60
N LEU A 54 -2.77 -7.28 0.72
CA LEU A 54 -1.81 -6.47 1.43
C LEU A 54 -0.63 -7.33 1.89
N TYR A 55 0.56 -6.80 1.69
CA TYR A 55 1.81 -7.40 2.14
C TYR A 55 2.70 -6.34 2.78
N GLU A 56 3.45 -6.76 3.79
CA GLU A 56 4.44 -5.93 4.47
C GLU A 56 5.76 -6.69 4.56
N ILE A 57 6.86 -5.96 4.41
CA ILE A 57 8.21 -6.49 4.57
C ILE A 57 9.02 -5.52 5.41
N GLU A 58 9.66 -6.03 6.46
CA GLU A 58 10.65 -5.28 7.23
C GLU A 58 12.00 -5.44 6.54
N LEU A 59 12.58 -4.33 6.08
CA LEU A 59 13.88 -4.35 5.41
C LEU A 59 15.00 -4.30 6.44
N ARG A 60 16.00 -5.16 6.26
CA ARG A 60 17.26 -5.03 6.99
C ARG A 60 17.98 -3.75 6.56
N GLN A 61 18.81 -3.21 7.44
CA GLN A 61 19.56 -1.98 7.20
C GLN A 61 20.51 -2.05 5.99
N ASP A 62 20.98 -3.25 5.64
CA ASP A 62 21.86 -3.50 4.49
C ASP A 62 21.11 -3.77 3.17
N VAL A 63 19.77 -3.84 3.20
CA VAL A 63 18.93 -4.04 2.02
C VAL A 63 18.36 -2.70 1.59
N VAL A 64 18.97 -2.11 0.55
CA VAL A 64 18.58 -0.81 0.00
C VAL A 64 17.90 -1.01 -1.36
N PRO A 65 16.59 -0.72 -1.48
CA PRO A 65 15.88 -0.83 -2.76
C PRO A 65 16.47 0.10 -3.83
N GLN A 66 16.41 -0.32 -5.10
CA GLN A 66 16.91 0.45 -6.24
C GLN A 66 15.88 0.42 -7.36
N ILE A 67 15.73 1.53 -8.09
CA ILE A 67 14.83 1.56 -9.24
C ILE A 67 15.26 0.50 -10.27
N GLY A 68 14.32 -0.36 -10.68
CA GLY A 68 14.56 -1.42 -11.65
C GLY A 68 14.13 -1.05 -13.06
N ASP A 69 13.00 -1.62 -13.49
CA ASP A 69 12.49 -1.62 -14.87
C ASP A 69 12.11 -0.26 -15.48
N GLY A 70 12.11 0.81 -14.67
CA GLY A 70 11.81 2.17 -15.09
C GLY A 70 10.36 2.60 -14.90
N GLU A 71 9.50 1.77 -14.32
CA GLU A 71 8.14 2.17 -13.92
C GLU A 71 8.15 3.10 -12.69
N VAL A 72 9.17 2.97 -11.83
CA VAL A 72 9.39 3.81 -10.65
C VAL A 72 10.30 4.98 -10.98
N GLY A 73 9.78 6.21 -10.85
CA GLY A 73 10.58 7.42 -11.10
C GLY A 73 11.53 7.81 -9.95
N GLN A 74 11.18 7.49 -8.71
CA GLN A 74 11.99 7.81 -7.52
C GLN A 74 11.61 6.93 -6.33
N LEU A 75 12.59 6.69 -5.44
CA LEU A 75 12.40 6.03 -4.17
C LEU A 75 12.74 6.99 -3.03
N ASN A 76 11.80 7.18 -2.10
CA ASN A 76 11.97 8.03 -0.94
C ASN A 76 11.72 7.22 0.33
N LEU A 77 12.66 7.28 1.27
CA LEU A 77 12.45 6.77 2.63
C LEU A 77 11.75 7.86 3.44
N LEU A 78 10.50 7.61 3.82
CA LEU A 78 9.69 8.56 4.60
C LEU A 78 9.54 8.08 6.04
N SER A 79 9.59 9.02 6.98
CA SER A 79 9.03 8.84 8.31
C SER A 79 7.51 8.74 8.25
N LEU A 80 6.90 8.22 9.32
CA LEU A 80 5.45 8.13 9.43
C LEU A 80 4.77 9.50 9.32
N GLU A 81 5.36 10.54 9.91
CA GLU A 81 4.83 11.90 9.86
C GLU A 81 4.84 12.46 8.44
N GLU A 82 5.95 12.26 7.71
CA GLU A 82 6.08 12.66 6.30
C GLU A 82 5.08 11.94 5.42
N LEU A 83 4.89 10.63 5.61
CA LEU A 83 3.88 9.86 4.89
C LEU A 83 2.48 10.44 5.14
N GLN A 84 2.09 10.64 6.40
CA GLN A 84 0.77 11.19 6.72
C GLN A 84 0.58 12.61 6.16
N LYS A 85 1.64 13.43 6.14
CA LYS A 85 1.62 14.75 5.52
C LYS A 85 1.40 14.67 4.02
N ALA A 86 2.13 13.79 3.32
CA ALA A 86 1.96 13.56 1.88
C ALA A 86 0.55 13.07 1.54
N MET A 87 -0.01 12.17 2.36
CA MET A 87 -1.40 11.71 2.22
C MET A 87 -2.39 12.87 2.35
N ARG A 88 -2.25 13.72 3.37
CA ARG A 88 -3.11 14.90 3.60
C ARG A 88 -3.01 15.94 2.49
N ASN A 89 -1.84 16.08 1.89
CA ASN A 89 -1.60 17.00 0.77
C ASN A 89 -2.07 16.47 -0.59
N GLY A 90 -2.54 15.21 -0.66
CA GLY A 90 -2.96 14.59 -1.93
C GLY A 90 -1.80 14.21 -2.84
N GLU A 91 -0.59 14.04 -2.30
CA GLU A 91 0.62 13.68 -3.04
C GLU A 91 0.72 12.17 -3.32
N VAL A 92 -0.16 11.38 -2.71
CA VAL A 92 -0.23 9.92 -2.85
C VAL A 92 -1.46 9.54 -3.68
N LYS A 93 -1.29 8.60 -4.62
CA LYS A 93 -2.39 8.04 -5.42
C LYS A 93 -3.51 7.52 -4.50
N LEU A 94 -4.76 7.73 -4.88
CA LEU A 94 -5.93 7.36 -4.06
C LEU A 94 -5.96 5.88 -3.68
N THR A 95 -5.61 4.99 -4.61
CA THR A 95 -5.53 3.55 -4.37
C THR A 95 -4.42 3.16 -3.39
N CYS A 96 -3.27 3.85 -3.44
CA CYS A 96 -2.18 3.68 -2.46
C CYS A 96 -2.57 4.20 -1.07
N ASN A 97 -3.34 5.30 -1.00
CA ASN A 97 -3.85 5.81 0.28
C ASN A 97 -4.69 4.76 1.02
N MET A 98 -5.49 3.96 0.32
CA MET A 98 -6.28 2.89 0.96
C MET A 98 -5.38 1.83 1.60
N THR A 99 -4.27 1.46 0.94
CA THR A 99 -3.24 0.57 1.51
C THR A 99 -2.61 1.16 2.77
N TYR A 100 -2.23 2.44 2.74
CA TYR A 100 -1.60 3.10 3.90
C TYR A 100 -2.57 3.29 5.07
N ILE A 101 -3.84 3.64 4.83
CA ILE A 101 -4.84 3.73 5.91
C ILE A 101 -4.99 2.37 6.60
N ALA A 102 -5.07 1.28 5.84
CA ALA A 102 -5.15 -0.05 6.43
C ALA A 102 -3.89 -0.36 7.28
N PHE A 103 -2.70 0.01 6.81
CA PHE A 103 -1.45 -0.10 7.59
C PHE A 103 -1.53 0.69 8.90
N LEU A 104 -1.93 1.96 8.84
CA LEU A 104 -2.05 2.82 10.02
C LEU A 104 -3.04 2.26 11.05
N ILE A 105 -4.12 1.62 10.60
CA ILE A 105 -5.09 0.95 11.48
C ILE A 105 -4.48 -0.30 12.12
N ARG A 106 -3.87 -1.20 11.33
CA ARG A 106 -3.27 -2.45 11.87
C ARG A 106 -2.15 -2.19 12.86
N HIS A 107 -1.37 -1.12 12.64
CA HIS A 107 -0.25 -0.73 13.51
C HIS A 107 -0.67 0.24 14.63
N GLY A 108 -1.97 0.57 14.75
CA GLY A 108 -2.51 1.33 15.87
C GLY A 108 -2.30 2.84 15.82
N TYR A 109 -1.77 3.38 14.72
CA TYR A 109 -1.62 4.82 14.50
C TYR A 109 -2.97 5.51 14.24
N ILE A 110 -3.91 4.80 13.63
CA ILE A 110 -5.32 5.18 13.54
C ILE A 110 -6.11 4.17 14.36
N ASN A 111 -6.85 4.65 15.37
CA ASN A 111 -7.58 3.79 16.30
C ASN A 111 -8.79 4.52 16.89
N ALA A 112 -9.58 3.82 17.71
CA ALA A 112 -10.85 4.34 18.23
C ALA A 112 -10.69 5.52 19.21
N GLU A 113 -9.48 5.75 19.72
CA GLU A 113 -9.19 6.86 20.64
C GLU A 113 -8.87 8.16 19.88
N ASN A 114 -8.40 8.06 18.64
CA ASN A 114 -7.94 9.21 17.85
C ASN A 114 -8.68 9.44 16.53
N GLU A 115 -9.55 8.53 16.10
CA GLU A 115 -10.32 8.64 14.86
C GLU A 115 -11.80 8.35 15.11
N LEU A 116 -12.63 9.39 14.99
CA LEU A 116 -14.08 9.31 15.23
C LEU A 116 -14.79 8.53 14.12
N ASP A 117 -14.26 8.57 12.89
CA ASP A 117 -14.86 7.95 11.72
C ASP A 117 -14.33 6.53 11.47
N LEU A 118 -13.62 5.92 12.44
CA LEU A 118 -12.94 4.62 12.27
C LEU A 118 -13.87 3.53 11.74
N VAL A 119 -15.10 3.46 12.24
CA VAL A 119 -16.09 2.45 11.80
C VAL A 119 -16.44 2.63 10.32
N GLU A 120 -16.65 3.88 9.88
CA GLU A 120 -16.97 4.19 8.49
C GLU A 120 -15.76 3.92 7.59
N ILE A 121 -14.56 4.31 8.01
CA ILE A 121 -13.30 4.03 7.31
C ILE A 121 -13.13 2.52 7.11
N CYS A 122 -13.25 1.73 8.19
CA CYS A 122 -13.16 0.27 8.13
C CYS A 122 -14.25 -0.35 7.24
N SER A 123 -15.49 0.15 7.30
CA SER A 123 -16.59 -0.32 6.46
C SER A 123 -16.29 -0.11 4.98
N ARG A 124 -15.77 1.07 4.60
CA ARG A 124 -15.42 1.40 3.22
C ARG A 124 -14.22 0.63 2.70
N LEU A 125 -13.27 0.27 3.56
CA LEU A 125 -12.11 -0.56 3.22
C LEU A 125 -12.45 -2.04 3.02
N HIS A 126 -13.63 -2.49 3.46
CA HIS A 126 -14.06 -3.89 3.36
C HIS A 126 -15.44 -4.02 2.70
N ARG A 127 -15.67 -3.22 1.65
CA ARG A 127 -16.90 -3.26 0.88
C ARG A 127 -17.07 -4.64 0.24
N ARG A 128 -18.30 -5.17 0.29
CA ARG A 128 -18.70 -6.42 -0.36
C ARG A 128 -19.50 -6.16 -1.62
#